data_AF-A0A2H0KB71-F1
#
_entry.id   AF-A0A2H0KB71-F1
#
_cell.length_a   1.000
_cell.length_b   1.000
_cell.length_c   1.000
_cell.angle_alpha   90.00
_cell.angle_beta   90.00
_cell.angle_gamma   90.00
#
_symmetry.space_group_name_H-M   'P 1'
#
loop_
_entity.id
_entity.type
_entity.pdbx_description
1 polymer ?
#
loop_
_entity_poly.entity_id
_entity_poly.type
_entity_poly.pdbx_seq_one_letter_code
_entity_poly.pdbx_strand_id
1 'polypeptide(L)'
;MFCIYLFIMNMYIQKIKQFRLEKGLSQEQVAKAIGVSRPTYTAIEAGKQKLSLEEAQKLAKLFSIGVDELLSGTTPNIEKYKHMILTYLRMNISKDGKIPKTKLAKLLYLADFAWFYEHLESMSGMQYRKIAYGPVPDTFFRAIDELAESGKIIIDRKNDDGKEMFLVSESDSNKNEKIKTLSKEEGALMKKIAEKWKGKKTQEIVNFTHNQLPYFLCRDNELIPYELITQEDSDMVY
;
A
#
# COMPACT_ATOMS: atom_id res chain seq x y z
N MET A 1 -6.06 -17.68 -13.27
CA MET A 1 -4.81 -18.15 -12.62
C MET A 1 -3.55 -17.92 -13.48
N PHE A 2 -3.53 -18.28 -14.78
CA PHE A 2 -2.36 -18.08 -15.65
C PHE A 2 -2.02 -16.58 -15.93
N CYS A 3 -3.04 -15.73 -16.07
CA CYS A 3 -2.85 -14.29 -16.33
C CYS A 3 -2.22 -13.54 -15.13
N ILE A 4 -2.69 -13.85 -13.92
CA ILE A 4 -2.15 -13.29 -12.66
C ILE A 4 -0.68 -13.70 -12.48
N TYR A 5 -0.34 -14.95 -12.78
CA TYR A 5 1.03 -15.44 -12.63
C TYR A 5 2.01 -14.77 -13.61
N LEU A 6 1.59 -14.56 -14.87
CA LEU A 6 2.38 -13.84 -15.86
C LEU A 6 2.56 -12.35 -15.50
N PHE A 7 1.54 -11.77 -14.87
CA PHE A 7 1.55 -10.39 -14.41
C PHE A 7 2.47 -10.18 -13.19
N ILE A 8 2.36 -11.02 -12.16
CA ILE A 8 3.27 -11.05 -10.99
C ILE A 8 4.73 -11.20 -11.46
N MET A 9 4.95 -12.07 -12.46
CA MET A 9 6.27 -12.23 -13.07
C MET A 9 6.81 -10.94 -13.69
N ASN A 10 5.96 -10.10 -14.28
CA ASN A 10 6.40 -8.87 -14.92
C ASN A 10 6.78 -7.79 -13.89
N MET A 11 6.09 -7.73 -12.75
CA MET A 11 6.23 -6.63 -11.78
C MET A 11 7.57 -6.64 -11.02
N TYR A 12 8.01 -7.79 -10.49
CA TYR A 12 9.32 -7.87 -9.83
C TYR A 12 10.48 -7.64 -10.82
N ILE A 13 10.28 -7.97 -12.09
CA ILE A 13 11.28 -7.79 -13.15
C ILE A 13 11.48 -6.31 -13.49
N GLN A 14 10.40 -5.53 -13.58
CA GLN A 14 10.52 -4.08 -13.73
C GLN A 14 11.29 -3.45 -12.56
N LYS A 15 11.03 -3.92 -11.34
CA LYS A 15 11.76 -3.50 -10.14
C LYS A 15 13.25 -3.84 -10.18
N ILE A 16 13.61 -5.07 -10.56
CA ILE A 16 15.01 -5.48 -10.72
C ILE A 16 15.73 -4.52 -11.68
N LYS A 17 15.08 -4.21 -12.81
CA LYS A 17 15.60 -3.26 -13.79
C LYS A 17 15.73 -1.85 -13.22
N GLN A 18 14.72 -1.37 -12.48
CA GLN A 18 14.75 -0.06 -11.83
C GLN A 18 15.92 0.05 -10.84
N PHE A 19 16.04 -0.86 -9.87
CA PHE A 19 17.12 -0.84 -8.89
C PHE A 19 18.51 -0.95 -9.54
N ARG A 20 18.62 -1.75 -10.60
CA ARG A 20 19.85 -1.84 -11.40
C ARG A 20 20.22 -0.47 -11.97
N LEU A 21 19.27 0.25 -12.56
CA LEU A 21 19.49 1.57 -13.16
C LEU A 21 19.80 2.64 -12.09
N GLU A 22 19.09 2.64 -10.97
CA GLU A 22 19.32 3.57 -9.85
C GLU A 22 20.72 3.42 -9.24
N LYS A 23 21.25 2.20 -9.16
CA LYS A 23 22.61 1.93 -8.72
C LYS A 23 23.67 2.07 -9.83
N GLY A 24 23.28 2.46 -11.04
CA GLY A 24 24.19 2.62 -12.19
C GLY A 24 24.87 1.32 -12.64
N LEU A 25 24.23 0.16 -12.39
CA LEU A 25 24.80 -1.16 -12.69
C LEU A 25 24.47 -1.62 -14.12
N SER A 26 25.45 -2.20 -14.79
CA SER A 26 25.24 -2.94 -16.04
C SER A 26 24.65 -4.33 -15.77
N GLN A 27 24.02 -4.93 -16.79
CA GLN A 27 23.51 -6.30 -16.71
C GLN A 27 24.64 -7.31 -16.39
N GLU A 28 25.86 -7.07 -16.90
CA GLU A 28 27.05 -7.89 -16.59
C GLU A 28 27.40 -7.85 -15.10
N GLN A 29 27.39 -6.66 -14.50
CA GLN A 29 27.72 -6.50 -13.08
C GLN A 29 26.71 -7.20 -12.18
N VAL A 30 25.41 -7.11 -12.50
CA VAL A 30 24.38 -7.81 -11.72
C VAL A 30 24.48 -9.32 -11.90
N ALA A 31 24.68 -9.80 -13.14
CA ALA A 31 24.87 -11.21 -13.43
C ALA A 31 26.04 -11.81 -12.62
N LYS A 32 27.19 -11.12 -12.61
CA LYS A 32 28.36 -11.52 -11.82
C LYS A 32 28.07 -11.52 -10.32
N ALA A 33 27.32 -10.55 -9.81
CA ALA A 33 26.99 -10.44 -8.39
C ALA A 33 26.08 -11.57 -7.90
N ILE A 34 25.18 -12.08 -8.75
CA ILE A 34 24.26 -13.18 -8.39
C ILE A 34 24.75 -14.56 -8.85
N GLY A 35 25.88 -14.62 -9.55
CA GLY A 35 26.53 -15.86 -9.96
C GLY A 35 25.91 -16.52 -11.20
N VAL A 36 25.35 -15.74 -12.12
CA VAL A 36 24.76 -16.22 -13.38
C VAL A 36 25.49 -15.65 -14.60
N SER A 37 25.28 -16.24 -15.77
CA SER A 37 25.80 -15.68 -17.01
C SER A 37 25.06 -14.39 -17.40
N ARG A 38 25.71 -13.46 -18.10
CA ARG A 38 25.04 -12.27 -18.63
C ARG A 38 23.80 -12.60 -19.48
N PRO A 39 23.83 -13.56 -20.43
CA PRO A 39 22.63 -13.97 -21.16
C PRO A 39 21.50 -14.47 -20.25
N THR A 40 21.83 -15.22 -19.20
CA THR A 40 20.86 -15.67 -18.19
C THR A 40 20.19 -14.47 -17.52
N TYR A 41 20.98 -13.51 -17.03
CA TYR A 41 20.42 -12.31 -16.42
C TYR A 41 19.61 -11.45 -17.41
N THR A 42 20.05 -11.32 -18.66
CA THR A 42 19.28 -10.62 -19.71
C THR A 42 17.93 -11.30 -19.96
N ALA A 43 17.88 -12.64 -19.98
CA ALA A 43 16.63 -13.39 -20.12
C ALA A 43 15.71 -13.23 -18.91
N ILE A 44 16.29 -13.20 -17.70
CA ILE A 44 15.58 -12.90 -16.46
C ILE A 44 14.99 -11.49 -16.50
N GLU A 45 15.79 -10.45 -16.76
CA GLU A 45 15.34 -9.05 -16.79
C GLU A 45 14.36 -8.77 -17.95
N ALA A 46 14.29 -9.65 -18.95
CA ALA A 46 13.32 -9.60 -20.05
C ALA A 46 12.04 -10.41 -19.79
N GLY A 47 11.89 -11.07 -18.63
CA GLY A 47 10.71 -11.91 -18.34
C GLY A 47 10.67 -13.25 -19.05
N LYS A 48 11.74 -13.63 -19.75
CA LYS A 48 11.84 -14.90 -20.50
C LYS A 48 12.27 -16.07 -19.61
N GLN A 49 12.90 -15.77 -18.47
CA GLN A 49 13.36 -16.77 -17.51
C GLN A 49 12.93 -16.39 -16.09
N LYS A 50 12.47 -17.40 -15.33
CA LYS A 50 12.10 -17.21 -13.92
C LYS A 50 13.34 -17.09 -13.04
N LEU A 51 13.18 -16.32 -11.97
CA LEU A 51 14.16 -16.21 -10.91
C LEU A 51 14.02 -17.37 -9.93
N SER A 52 15.12 -18.01 -9.58
CA SER A 52 15.18 -18.97 -8.46
C SER A 52 15.19 -18.22 -7.12
N LEU A 53 14.82 -18.90 -6.04
CA LEU A 53 14.84 -18.30 -4.69
C LEU A 53 16.26 -17.85 -4.30
N GLU A 54 17.29 -18.62 -4.69
CA GLU A 54 18.68 -18.28 -4.40
C GLU A 54 19.12 -17.00 -5.14
N GLU A 55 18.76 -16.87 -6.42
CA GLU A 55 19.00 -15.63 -7.18
C GLU A 55 18.25 -14.45 -6.57
N ALA A 56 17.03 -14.67 -6.06
CA ALA A 56 16.21 -13.61 -5.45
C ALA A 56 16.84 -13.10 -4.17
N GLN A 57 17.36 -14.01 -3.34
CA GLN A 57 18.10 -13.67 -2.12
C GLN A 57 19.38 -12.88 -2.45
N LYS A 58 20.12 -13.27 -3.49
CA LYS A 58 21.32 -12.55 -3.93
C LYS A 58 20.99 -11.16 -4.47
N LEU A 59 19.94 -11.02 -5.27
CA LEU A 59 19.46 -9.71 -5.76
C LEU A 59 18.98 -8.81 -4.62
N ALA A 60 18.19 -9.35 -3.69
CA ALA A 60 17.71 -8.62 -2.52
C ALA A 60 18.89 -8.07 -1.70
N LYS A 61 19.91 -8.91 -1.48
CA LYS A 61 21.15 -8.50 -0.80
C LYS A 61 21.94 -7.45 -1.60
N LEU A 62 22.04 -7.59 -2.92
CA LEU A 62 22.72 -6.63 -3.79
C LEU A 62 22.04 -5.24 -3.76
N PHE A 63 20.71 -5.24 -3.73
CA PHE A 63 19.92 -4.01 -3.72
C PHE A 63 19.71 -3.44 -2.31
N SER A 64 20.06 -4.19 -1.26
CA SER A 64 19.84 -3.83 0.15
C SER A 64 18.36 -3.72 0.51
N ILE A 65 17.54 -4.61 -0.04
CA ILE A 65 16.09 -4.69 0.19
C ILE A 65 15.69 -6.10 0.67
N GLY A 66 14.47 -6.26 1.18
CA GLY A 66 13.93 -7.58 1.52
C GLY A 66 13.63 -8.43 0.29
N VAL A 67 13.67 -9.77 0.42
CA VAL A 67 13.26 -10.67 -0.68
C VAL A 67 11.78 -10.46 -1.01
N ASP A 68 10.94 -10.27 0.01
CA ASP A 68 9.53 -9.98 -0.19
C ASP A 68 9.31 -8.65 -0.92
N GLU A 69 10.13 -7.63 -0.63
CA GLU A 69 10.07 -6.34 -1.32
C GLU A 69 10.52 -6.44 -2.78
N LEU A 70 11.55 -7.25 -3.06
CA LEU A 70 12.00 -7.54 -4.41
C LEU A 70 10.88 -8.22 -5.22
N LEU A 71 10.27 -9.24 -4.63
CA LEU A 71 9.25 -10.07 -5.29
C LEU A 71 7.88 -9.38 -5.35
N SER A 72 7.54 -8.52 -4.40
CA SER A 72 6.24 -7.85 -4.35
C SER A 72 6.11 -6.68 -5.31
N GLY A 73 7.17 -6.25 -6.00
CA GLY A 73 7.05 -5.14 -6.96
C GLY A 73 6.82 -3.75 -6.34
N THR A 74 6.67 -3.63 -5.01
CA THR A 74 6.26 -2.39 -4.32
C THR A 74 7.33 -1.86 -3.36
N THR A 75 7.79 -0.61 -3.50
CA THR A 75 8.74 0.01 -2.55
C THR A 75 7.96 0.83 -1.54
N PRO A 76 7.95 0.48 -0.24
CA PRO A 76 7.16 1.20 0.75
C PRO A 76 7.59 2.66 0.88
N ASN A 77 6.66 3.59 0.64
CA ASN A 77 6.86 5.02 0.83
C ASN A 77 6.10 5.50 2.08
N ILE A 78 6.77 5.41 3.23
CA ILE A 78 6.18 5.74 4.54
C ILE A 78 5.76 7.21 4.60
N GLU A 79 6.57 8.13 4.07
CA GLU A 79 6.24 9.56 4.06
C GLU A 79 5.02 9.86 3.19
N LYS A 80 4.89 9.19 2.03
CA LYS A 80 3.66 9.28 1.24
C LYS A 80 2.46 8.72 2.01
N TYR A 81 2.61 7.61 2.72
CA TYR A 81 1.54 7.03 3.52
C TYR A 81 1.08 7.96 4.67
N LYS A 82 2.02 8.63 5.35
CA LYS A 82 1.70 9.69 6.33
C LYS A 82 0.97 10.87 5.70
N HIS A 83 1.40 11.30 4.52
CA HIS A 83 0.69 12.32 3.76
C HIS A 83 -0.72 11.90 3.35
N MET A 84 -0.94 10.62 2.98
CA MET A 84 -2.29 10.10 2.73
C MET A 84 -3.16 10.18 4.01
N ILE A 85 -2.60 9.83 5.17
CA ILE A 85 -3.29 9.97 6.47
C ILE A 85 -3.71 11.42 6.69
N LEU A 86 -2.77 12.36 6.63
CA LEU A 86 -3.04 13.80 6.84
C LEU A 86 -4.06 14.33 5.82
N THR A 87 -3.97 13.92 4.56
CA THR A 87 -4.93 14.29 3.52
C THR A 87 -6.34 13.85 3.86
N TYR A 88 -6.55 12.61 4.32
CA TYR A 88 -7.88 12.16 4.75
C TYR A 88 -8.37 12.89 6.01
N LEU A 89 -7.50 13.17 6.98
CA LEU A 89 -7.87 13.95 8.18
C LEU A 89 -8.29 15.39 7.84
N ARG A 90 -7.73 15.96 6.77
CA ARG A 90 -8.10 17.29 6.24
C ARG A 90 -9.36 17.26 5.39
N MET A 91 -9.83 16.09 4.98
CA MET A 91 -11.09 15.94 4.26
C MET A 91 -12.22 15.87 5.28
N ASN A 92 -13.26 16.68 5.07
CA ASN A 92 -14.45 16.75 5.93
C ASN A 92 -15.34 15.48 5.81
N ILE A 93 -14.79 14.31 6.17
CA ILE A 93 -15.45 12.99 6.12
C ILE A 93 -16.43 12.82 7.28
N SER A 94 -16.07 13.36 8.45
CA SER A 94 -16.90 13.41 9.67
C SER A 94 -17.26 14.86 10.00
N LYS A 95 -18.41 15.08 10.63
CA LYS A 95 -18.91 16.43 10.96
C LYS A 95 -18.01 17.19 11.96
N ASP A 96 -17.33 16.47 12.84
CA ASP A 96 -16.46 16.97 13.91
C ASP A 96 -14.97 16.94 13.55
N GLY A 97 -14.62 16.59 12.30
CA GLY A 97 -13.23 16.44 11.87
C GLY A 97 -12.49 15.24 12.46
N LYS A 98 -13.19 14.37 13.21
CA LYS A 98 -12.62 13.20 13.87
C LYS A 98 -13.00 11.92 13.12
N ILE A 99 -12.00 11.12 12.76
CA ILE A 99 -12.19 9.88 11.99
C ILE A 99 -11.85 8.68 12.86
N PRO A 100 -12.74 7.69 13.03
CA PRO A 100 -12.39 6.44 13.69
C PRO A 100 -11.17 5.77 13.05
N LYS A 101 -10.20 5.31 13.84
CA LYS A 101 -8.95 4.69 13.38
C LYS A 101 -9.22 3.56 12.38
N THR A 102 -10.26 2.75 12.62
CA THR A 102 -10.73 1.69 11.70
C THR A 102 -11.19 2.25 10.35
N LYS A 103 -11.99 3.33 10.36
CA LYS A 103 -12.49 3.97 9.12
C LYS A 103 -11.33 4.57 8.33
N LEU A 104 -10.40 5.24 9.00
CA LEU A 104 -9.20 5.80 8.38
C LEU A 104 -8.35 4.70 7.71
N ALA A 105 -8.10 3.58 8.38
CA ALA A 105 -7.36 2.45 7.81
C ALA A 105 -8.02 1.92 6.53
N LYS A 106 -9.36 1.86 6.48
CA LYS A 106 -10.09 1.42 5.28
C LYS A 106 -10.04 2.42 4.14
N LEU A 107 -10.12 3.71 4.43
CA LEU A 107 -9.95 4.74 3.40
C LEU A 107 -8.56 4.67 2.75
N LEU A 108 -7.51 4.44 3.54
CA LEU A 108 -6.14 4.28 3.04
C LEU A 108 -6.01 3.03 2.16
N TYR A 109 -6.56 1.89 2.61
CA TYR A 109 -6.61 0.67 1.81
C TYR A 109 -7.33 0.88 0.47
N LEU A 110 -8.51 1.51 0.49
CA LEU A 110 -9.27 1.82 -0.73
C LEU A 110 -8.49 2.72 -1.68
N ALA A 111 -7.78 3.74 -1.19
CA ALA A 111 -6.94 4.59 -2.03
C ALA A 111 -5.84 3.78 -2.74
N ASP A 112 -5.13 2.95 -1.98
CA ASP A 112 -4.01 2.17 -2.51
C ASP A 112 -4.47 1.14 -3.55
N PHE A 113 -5.55 0.41 -3.24
CA PHE A 113 -6.07 -0.66 -4.10
C PHE A 113 -6.83 -0.11 -5.30
N ALA A 114 -7.54 1.02 -5.17
CA ALA A 114 -8.16 1.70 -6.30
C ALA A 114 -7.11 2.28 -7.26
N TRP A 115 -6.02 2.86 -6.72
CA TRP A 115 -4.93 3.33 -7.55
C TRP A 115 -4.27 2.18 -8.31
N PHE A 116 -4.05 1.05 -7.64
CA PHE A 116 -3.53 -0.16 -8.28
C PHE A 116 -4.48 -0.71 -9.35
N TYR A 117 -5.79 -0.69 -9.11
CA TYR A 117 -6.78 -1.11 -10.11
C TYR A 117 -6.64 -0.34 -11.43
N GLU A 118 -6.38 0.97 -11.35
CA GLU A 118 -6.27 1.84 -12.52
C GLU A 118 -4.86 1.86 -13.15
N HIS A 119 -3.81 1.75 -12.34
CA HIS A 119 -2.42 2.02 -12.77
C HIS A 119 -1.51 0.80 -12.73
N LEU A 120 -1.96 -0.30 -12.12
CA LEU A 120 -1.20 -1.54 -11.93
C LEU A 120 0.10 -1.34 -11.12
N GLU A 121 0.14 -0.27 -10.33
CA GLU A 121 1.21 0.09 -9.40
C GLU A 121 0.56 0.53 -8.07
N SER A 122 1.18 0.22 -6.93
CA SER A 122 0.66 0.66 -5.64
C SER A 122 0.90 2.17 -5.44
N MET A 123 -0.08 2.86 -4.89
CA MET A 123 0.02 4.29 -4.59
C MET A 123 1.09 4.57 -3.54
N SER A 124 1.11 3.76 -2.46
CA SER A 124 1.96 3.99 -1.29
C SER A 124 3.11 2.98 -1.12
N GLY A 125 3.01 1.83 -1.79
CA GLY A 125 3.90 0.69 -1.63
C GLY A 125 3.73 -0.10 -0.33
N MET A 126 2.68 0.18 0.47
CA MET A 126 2.44 -0.54 1.72
C MET A 126 1.99 -1.98 1.48
N GLN A 127 2.43 -2.90 2.35
CA GLN A 127 2.01 -4.30 2.35
C GLN A 127 0.83 -4.50 3.30
N TYR A 128 -0.33 -4.82 2.76
CA TYR A 128 -1.56 -5.03 3.55
C TYR A 128 -1.67 -6.48 3.98
N ARG A 129 -2.14 -6.70 5.20
CA ARG A 129 -2.39 -8.02 5.77
C ARG A 129 -3.87 -8.18 6.09
N LYS A 130 -4.40 -9.39 5.92
CA LYS A 130 -5.73 -9.73 6.44
C LYS A 130 -5.66 -9.85 7.96
N ILE A 131 -6.30 -8.91 8.65
CA ILE A 131 -6.52 -8.99 10.10
C ILE A 131 -8.02 -8.95 10.41
N ALA A 132 -8.40 -9.21 11.67
CA ALA A 132 -9.79 -9.39 12.11
C ALA A 132 -10.74 -8.25 11.69
N TYR A 133 -10.26 -7.00 11.66
CA TYR A 133 -11.05 -5.81 11.30
C TYR A 133 -10.67 -5.23 9.93
N GLY A 134 -10.13 -6.09 9.05
CA GLY A 134 -10.00 -5.85 7.63
C GLY A 134 -8.55 -5.71 7.15
N PRO A 135 -8.33 -5.33 5.89
CA PRO A 135 -6.98 -5.16 5.36
C PRO A 135 -6.31 -3.95 6.04
N VAL A 136 -5.14 -4.15 6.64
CA VAL A 136 -4.35 -3.09 7.29
C VAL A 136 -2.86 -3.44 7.17
N PRO A 137 -1.98 -2.48 6.86
CA PRO A 137 -0.53 -2.71 6.88
C PRO A 137 0.03 -2.51 8.29
N ASP A 138 1.06 -3.26 8.68
CA ASP A 138 1.72 -3.09 9.99
C ASP A 138 2.24 -1.65 10.17
N THR A 139 2.68 -1.01 9.08
CA THR A 139 3.10 0.39 9.03
C THR A 139 2.01 1.38 9.44
N PHE A 140 0.72 1.03 9.34
CA PHE A 140 -0.36 1.92 9.75
C PHE A 140 -0.28 2.28 11.23
N PHE A 141 -0.03 1.29 12.10
CA PHE A 141 0.07 1.55 13.54
C PHE A 141 1.29 2.42 13.84
N ARG A 142 2.44 2.09 13.25
CA ARG A 142 3.67 2.89 13.37
C ARG A 142 3.48 4.32 12.89
N ALA A 143 2.87 4.53 11.72
CA ALA A 143 2.66 5.86 11.16
C ALA A 143 1.74 6.71 12.04
N ILE A 144 0.68 6.11 12.59
CA ILE A 144 -0.21 6.79 13.55
C ILE A 144 0.55 7.18 14.82
N ASP A 145 1.35 6.28 15.37
CA ASP A 145 2.11 6.54 16.60
C ASP A 145 3.16 7.65 16.38
N GLU A 146 3.94 7.58 15.29
CA GLU A 146 4.93 8.61 14.93
C GLU A 146 4.29 9.99 14.69
N LEU A 147 3.12 10.04 14.01
CA LEU A 147 2.39 11.29 13.80
C LEU A 147 1.85 11.86 15.12
N ALA A 148 1.44 11.01 16.06
CA ALA A 148 0.95 11.45 17.37
C ALA A 148 2.09 11.95 18.25
N GLU A 149 3.21 11.21 18.31
CA GLU A 149 4.41 11.58 19.07
C GLU A 149 5.04 12.89 18.58
N SER A 150 5.02 13.13 17.27
CA SER A 150 5.46 14.39 16.68
C SER A 150 4.44 15.53 16.81
N GLY A 151 3.29 15.29 17.47
CA GLY A 151 2.25 16.29 17.71
C GLY A 151 1.47 16.72 16.46
N LYS A 152 1.56 15.95 15.36
CA LYS A 152 0.87 16.25 14.10
C LYS A 152 -0.59 15.80 14.10
N ILE A 153 -0.91 14.75 14.85
CA ILE A 153 -2.27 14.25 15.02
C ILE A 153 -2.60 14.10 16.50
N ILE A 154 -3.89 14.07 16.79
CA ILE A 154 -4.46 13.82 18.12
C ILE A 154 -5.26 12.52 18.05
N ILE A 155 -5.12 11.68 19.07
CA ILE A 155 -5.87 10.42 19.20
C ILE A 155 -6.75 10.50 20.45
N ASP A 156 -8.05 10.70 20.24
CA ASP A 156 -9.04 10.70 21.31
C ASP A 156 -9.62 9.30 21.53
N ARG A 157 -9.97 9.00 22.78
CA ARG A 157 -10.71 7.79 23.13
C ARG A 157 -12.19 8.12 23.29
N LYS A 158 -13.04 7.29 22.69
CA LYS A 158 -14.49 7.37 22.85
C LYS A 158 -15.04 5.98 23.18
N ASN A 159 -15.87 5.92 24.21
CA ASN A 159 -16.66 4.73 24.51
C ASN A 159 -18.00 4.82 23.77
N ASP A 160 -18.35 3.78 23.04
CA ASP A 160 -19.64 3.65 22.36
C ASP A 160 -20.17 2.25 22.62
N ASP A 161 -21.26 2.15 23.39
CA ASP A 161 -21.91 0.88 23.73
C ASP A 161 -20.96 -0.19 24.29
N GLY A 162 -20.08 0.21 25.22
CA GLY A 162 -19.09 -0.67 25.85
C GLY A 162 -17.88 -1.04 24.98
N LYS A 163 -17.80 -0.53 23.74
CA LYS A 163 -16.62 -0.67 22.86
C LYS A 163 -15.78 0.60 22.88
N GLU A 164 -14.50 0.45 23.19
CA GLU A 164 -13.52 1.51 23.04
C GLU A 164 -13.24 1.76 21.55
N MET A 165 -13.35 3.01 21.14
CA MET A 165 -12.97 3.48 19.81
C MET A 165 -11.93 4.60 19.91
N PHE A 166 -10.97 4.56 19.01
CA PHE A 166 -9.97 5.62 18.83
C PHE A 166 -10.38 6.51 17.67
N LEU A 167 -10.47 7.81 17.94
CA LEU A 167 -10.76 8.85 16.96
C LEU A 167 -9.46 9.60 16.66
N VAL A 168 -9.19 9.84 15.38
CA VAL A 168 -8.00 10.53 14.91
C VAL A 168 -8.41 11.87 14.27
N SER A 169 -7.70 12.94 14.61
CA SER A 169 -7.82 14.25 13.97
C SER A 169 -6.44 14.87 13.78
N GLU A 170 -6.30 15.76 12.79
CA GLU A 170 -5.09 16.58 12.68
C GLU A 170 -5.03 17.61 13.81
N SER A 171 -3.83 17.88 14.34
CA SER A 171 -3.63 18.93 15.35
C SER A 171 -3.69 20.32 14.72
N ASP A 172 -4.09 21.32 15.50
CA ASP A 172 -4.12 22.72 15.03
C ASP A 172 -2.74 23.24 14.63
N SER A 173 -1.67 22.75 15.26
CA SER A 173 -0.29 23.11 14.95
C SER A 173 0.19 22.59 13.59
N ASN A 174 -0.45 21.57 13.02
CA ASN A 174 0.00 20.92 11.79
C ASN A 174 -0.73 21.38 10.50
N LYS A 175 -1.77 22.20 10.62
CA LYS A 175 -2.63 22.61 9.49
C LYS A 175 -1.89 23.25 8.30
N ASN A 176 -0.71 23.82 8.54
CA ASN A 176 0.11 24.47 7.52
C ASN A 176 1.12 23.54 6.84
N GLU A 177 1.27 22.27 7.28
CA GLU A 177 2.18 21.33 6.65
C GLU A 177 1.74 21.05 5.21
N LYS A 178 2.67 21.23 4.26
CA LYS A 178 2.40 21.01 2.84
C LYS A 178 2.52 19.52 2.51
N ILE A 179 1.46 18.98 1.92
CA ILE A 179 1.46 17.63 1.34
C ILE A 179 2.24 17.66 0.02
N LYS A 180 3.43 17.06 -0.01
CA LYS A 180 4.36 17.15 -1.16
C LYS A 180 4.46 15.88 -1.99
N THR A 181 4.12 14.72 -1.42
CA THR A 181 4.35 13.43 -2.05
C THR A 181 3.17 12.94 -2.89
N LEU A 182 2.02 13.62 -2.83
CA LEU A 182 0.83 13.25 -3.58
C LEU A 182 0.74 14.03 -4.88
N SER A 183 0.50 13.31 -5.97
CA SER A 183 0.16 13.90 -7.27
C SER A 183 -1.25 14.50 -7.24
N LYS A 184 -1.58 15.29 -8.27
CA LYS A 184 -2.93 15.85 -8.42
C LYS A 184 -3.98 14.75 -8.64
N GLU A 185 -3.62 13.70 -9.38
CA GLU A 185 -4.50 12.57 -9.70
C GLU A 185 -4.75 11.71 -8.47
N GLU A 186 -3.69 11.41 -7.70
CA GLU A 186 -3.76 10.72 -6.42
C GLU A 186 -4.69 11.45 -5.44
N GLY A 187 -4.52 12.78 -5.30
CA GLY A 187 -5.39 13.60 -4.46
C GLY A 187 -6.86 13.62 -4.94
N ALA A 188 -7.08 13.57 -6.26
CA ALA A 188 -8.43 13.52 -6.84
C ALA A 188 -9.11 12.18 -6.56
N LEU A 189 -8.39 11.06 -6.68
CA LEU A 189 -8.89 9.73 -6.31
C LEU A 189 -9.27 9.69 -4.82
N MET A 190 -8.37 10.12 -3.94
CA MET A 190 -8.65 10.16 -2.50
C MET A 190 -9.88 11.01 -2.18
N LYS A 191 -10.08 12.13 -2.89
CA LYS A 191 -11.27 12.97 -2.73
C LYS A 191 -12.56 12.24 -3.13
N LYS A 192 -12.58 11.53 -4.27
CA LYS A 192 -13.74 10.72 -4.70
C LYS A 192 -14.10 9.66 -3.65
N ILE A 193 -13.09 8.97 -3.12
CA ILE A 193 -13.27 7.97 -2.03
C ILE A 193 -13.85 8.66 -0.78
N ALA A 194 -13.27 9.78 -0.36
CA ALA A 194 -13.75 10.53 0.81
C ALA A 194 -15.21 10.98 0.65
N GLU A 195 -15.60 11.44 -0.55
CA GLU A 195 -16.98 11.84 -0.86
C GLU A 195 -17.95 10.65 -0.80
N LYS A 196 -17.59 9.49 -1.37
CA LYS A 196 -18.43 8.27 -1.32
C LYS A 196 -18.67 7.79 0.12
N TRP A 197 -17.66 7.91 0.98
CA TRP A 197 -17.71 7.42 2.37
C TRP A 197 -18.05 8.48 3.42
N LYS A 198 -18.29 9.73 3.00
CA LYS A 198 -18.68 10.82 3.89
C LYS A 198 -20.00 10.51 4.58
N GLY A 199 -20.07 10.70 5.90
CA GLY A 199 -21.28 10.46 6.70
C GLY A 199 -21.71 8.99 6.87
N LYS A 200 -21.20 8.05 6.08
CA LYS A 200 -21.44 6.60 6.25
C LYS A 200 -20.84 6.08 7.55
N LYS A 201 -21.48 5.10 8.17
CA LYS A 201 -21.02 4.45 9.40
C LYS A 201 -19.74 3.65 9.13
N THR A 202 -18.88 3.53 10.14
CA THR A 202 -17.65 2.72 10.07
C THR A 202 -17.94 1.26 9.68
N GLN A 203 -19.05 0.69 10.16
CA GLN A 203 -19.40 -0.68 9.81
C GLN A 203 -19.69 -0.86 8.31
N GLU A 204 -20.20 0.17 7.62
CA GLU A 204 -20.48 0.08 6.18
C GLU A 204 -19.19 -0.11 5.37
N ILE A 205 -18.14 0.68 5.66
CA ILE A 205 -16.85 0.56 4.95
C ILE A 205 -16.10 -0.72 5.33
N VAL A 206 -16.25 -1.17 6.59
CA VAL A 206 -15.71 -2.46 7.04
C VAL A 206 -16.38 -3.58 6.24
N ASN A 207 -17.71 -3.64 6.20
CA ASN A 207 -18.44 -4.65 5.44
C ASN A 207 -18.07 -4.63 3.96
N PHE A 208 -17.97 -3.44 3.36
CA PHE A 208 -17.56 -3.29 1.97
C PHE A 208 -16.18 -3.92 1.72
N THR A 209 -15.16 -3.50 2.46
CA THR A 209 -13.79 -4.02 2.29
C THR A 209 -13.65 -5.50 2.62
N HIS A 210 -14.49 -6.04 3.49
CA HIS A 210 -14.51 -7.47 3.82
C HIS A 210 -15.14 -8.33 2.72
N ASN A 211 -16.02 -7.74 1.91
CA ASN A 211 -16.69 -8.43 0.80
C ASN A 211 -15.91 -8.35 -0.51
N GLN A 212 -14.85 -7.55 -0.59
CA GLN A 212 -13.98 -7.49 -1.77
C GLN A 212 -13.12 -8.77 -1.86
N LEU A 213 -12.86 -9.21 -3.09
CA LEU A 213 -12.07 -10.39 -3.41
C LEU A 213 -10.70 -10.44 -2.71
N PRO A 214 -9.91 -9.35 -2.62
CA PRO A 214 -8.61 -9.40 -1.97
C PRO A 214 -8.67 -9.85 -0.51
N TYR A 215 -9.67 -9.37 0.25
CA TYR A 215 -9.83 -9.75 1.66
C TYR A 215 -10.47 -11.13 1.81
N PHE A 216 -11.44 -11.45 0.96
CA PHE A 216 -12.18 -12.70 1.03
C PHE A 216 -11.27 -13.92 0.80
N LEU A 217 -10.37 -13.85 -0.20
CA LEU A 217 -9.54 -14.98 -0.63
C LEU A 217 -8.33 -15.27 0.28
N CYS A 218 -7.84 -14.28 1.02
CA CYS A 218 -6.67 -14.43 1.87
C CYS A 218 -7.01 -15.15 3.18
N ARG A 219 -6.03 -15.84 3.78
CA ARG A 219 -6.09 -16.38 5.14
C ARG A 219 -5.76 -15.32 6.18
N ASP A 220 -6.14 -15.56 7.43
CA ASP A 220 -5.78 -14.66 8.52
C ASP A 220 -4.27 -14.50 8.62
N ASN A 221 -3.84 -13.26 8.81
CA ASN A 221 -2.45 -12.82 8.81
C ASN A 221 -1.70 -13.01 7.49
N GLU A 222 -2.37 -13.33 6.39
CA GLU A 222 -1.73 -13.42 5.07
C GLU A 222 -1.58 -12.02 4.44
N LEU A 223 -0.48 -11.82 3.70
CA LEU A 223 -0.31 -10.64 2.86
C LEU A 223 -1.36 -10.66 1.75
N ILE A 224 -2.02 -9.54 1.52
CA ILE A 224 -3.05 -9.39 0.50
C ILE A 224 -2.37 -8.96 -0.80
N PRO A 225 -2.39 -9.79 -1.85
CA PRO A 225 -1.89 -9.39 -3.16
C PRO A 225 -2.77 -8.28 -3.74
N TYR A 226 -2.15 -7.19 -4.21
CA TYR A 226 -2.85 -6.07 -4.82
C TYR A 226 -3.63 -6.51 -6.06
N GLU A 227 -3.07 -7.45 -6.81
CA GLU A 227 -3.59 -7.95 -8.09
C GLU A 227 -5.00 -8.51 -7.97
N LEU A 228 -5.38 -9.00 -6.80
CA LEU A 228 -6.73 -9.52 -6.58
C LEU A 228 -7.80 -8.44 -6.82
N ILE A 229 -7.48 -7.15 -6.66
CA ILE A 229 -8.44 -6.07 -6.93
C ILE A 229 -8.81 -5.97 -8.40
N THR A 230 -7.92 -6.38 -9.31
CA THR A 230 -8.17 -6.32 -10.76
C THR A 230 -9.26 -7.29 -11.22
N GLN A 231 -9.72 -8.17 -10.33
CA GLN A 231 -10.80 -9.11 -10.56
C GLN A 231 -12.14 -8.62 -10.00
N GLU A 232 -12.15 -7.48 -9.31
CA GLU A 232 -13.33 -6.88 -8.72
C GLU A 232 -14.09 -6.06 -9.78
N ASP A 233 -15.41 -6.00 -9.68
CA ASP A 233 -16.21 -5.12 -10.53
C ASP A 233 -15.89 -3.65 -10.22
N SER A 234 -15.90 -2.79 -11.26
CA SER A 234 -15.44 -1.40 -11.14
C SER A 234 -16.17 -0.56 -10.07
N ASP A 235 -17.44 -0.86 -9.81
CA ASP A 235 -18.27 -0.21 -8.79
C ASP A 235 -17.99 -0.71 -7.35
N MET A 236 -17.28 -1.82 -7.25
CA MET A 236 -16.88 -2.49 -6.01
C MET A 236 -15.41 -2.23 -5.62
N VAL A 237 -14.69 -1.34 -6.33
CA VAL A 237 -13.29 -1.00 -6.03
C VAL A 237 -13.12 -0.10 -4.80
N TYR A 238 -13.93 0.95 -4.66
CA TYR A 238 -13.93 1.86 -3.51
C TYR A 238 -15.26 2.53 -3.30
#